data_AF-S7VDD2-F1
#
_entry.id   AF-S7VDD2-F1
#
_cell.length_a   1.000
_cell.length_b   1.000
_cell.length_c   1.000
_cell.angle_alpha   90.00
_cell.angle_beta   90.00
_cell.angle_gamma   90.00
#
_symmetry.space_group_name_H-M   'P 1'
#
loop_
_entity.id
_entity.type
_entity.pdbx_description
1 polymer ?
#
loop_
_entity_poly.entity_id
_entity_poly.type
_entity_poly.pdbx_seq_one_letter_code
_entity_poly.pdbx_strand_id
1 'polypeptide(L)'
;MSIRKHILCLALALALLPGVARAVSWDALTPAEQNVLAPLKENWSNLPEDRQERLRQSAARWQSMTPEQQAAAKEKLERWKSLPAEQKEHVRQHYEEYKKLPPEDQERIRKAWQRYHAMPKEQREQLRQRWQSMTPEQRQQARERWQKATPQEREQMRQRMQQMQQMRRQNPGQAPADTRSFRERHQAPATTQIHRAPGREPVQAPAQGVQPGATVFPSETNPQSPGPTRETEPQGAPGQ
;
A
#
# COMPACT_ATOMS: atom_id res chain seq x y z
N MET A 1 -26.03 -8.25 57.37
CA MET A 1 -25.44 -9.58 57.05
C MET A 1 -24.01 -9.31 56.58
N SER A 2 -22.99 -9.05 57.40
CA SER A 2 -22.33 -9.82 58.47
C SER A 2 -21.81 -11.22 58.12
N ILE A 3 -20.47 -11.29 57.94
CA ILE A 3 -19.50 -12.28 58.48
C ILE A 3 -19.42 -13.59 57.68
N ARG A 4 -18.27 -14.04 57.11
CA ARG A 4 -16.96 -14.44 57.70
C ARG A 4 -15.89 -14.39 56.57
N LYS A 5 -14.76 -13.65 56.59
CA LYS A 5 -13.57 -13.58 57.48
C LYS A 5 -12.88 -14.93 57.77
N HIS A 6 -11.97 -15.27 56.84
CA HIS A 6 -10.61 -15.84 56.93
C HIS A 6 -10.22 -17.05 57.83
N ILE A 7 -9.25 -17.80 57.27
CA ILE A 7 -8.11 -18.54 57.87
C ILE A 7 -8.24 -20.06 58.06
N LEU A 8 -7.56 -20.81 57.18
CA LEU A 8 -6.42 -21.74 57.44
C LEU A 8 -5.88 -22.14 56.03
N CYS A 9 -4.69 -21.74 55.51
CA CYS A 9 -3.29 -22.02 55.89
C CYS A 9 -3.12 -23.51 56.30
N LEU A 10 -2.25 -24.36 55.75
CA LEU A 10 -0.87 -24.25 55.26
C LEU A 10 -0.58 -25.58 54.52
N ALA A 11 0.08 -25.65 53.37
CA ALA A 11 1.53 -25.81 53.19
C ALA A 11 1.84 -25.61 51.69
N LEU A 12 2.66 -24.64 51.27
CA LEU A 12 4.12 -24.58 51.31
C LEU A 12 4.83 -25.80 50.68
N ALA A 13 5.12 -25.72 49.38
CA ALA A 13 6.37 -26.19 48.78
C ALA A 13 6.57 -25.59 47.38
N LEU A 14 7.39 -24.54 47.36
CA LEU A 14 8.47 -24.30 46.40
C LEU A 14 8.36 -24.92 44.99
N ALA A 15 7.96 -24.10 44.03
CA ALA A 15 8.53 -24.15 42.69
C ALA A 15 8.58 -22.72 42.15
N LEU A 16 9.62 -21.97 42.54
CA LEU A 16 10.10 -20.84 41.77
C LEU A 16 10.71 -21.41 40.47
N LEU A 17 9.84 -21.87 39.57
CA LEU A 17 10.25 -22.10 38.21
C LEU A 17 10.38 -20.70 37.59
N PRO A 18 11.56 -20.28 37.13
CA PRO A 18 11.60 -19.19 36.16
C PRO A 18 10.62 -19.61 35.06
N GLY A 19 9.71 -18.71 34.69
CA GLY A 19 8.84 -18.93 33.54
C GLY A 19 9.74 -19.18 32.33
N VAL A 20 10.03 -20.44 32.06
CA VAL A 20 10.43 -20.90 30.75
C VAL A 20 9.25 -20.52 29.89
N ALA A 21 9.43 -19.43 29.15
CA ALA A 21 8.66 -19.18 27.97
C ALA A 21 8.64 -20.54 27.22
N ARG A 22 7.44 -21.13 27.13
CA ARG A 22 7.30 -22.51 26.69
C ARG A 22 7.10 -22.41 25.18
N ALA A 23 8.20 -22.58 24.43
CA ALA A 23 8.11 -22.92 23.02
C ALA A 23 7.07 -24.03 22.84
N VAL A 24 6.05 -23.74 22.03
CA VAL A 24 4.93 -24.66 21.81
C VAL A 24 5.46 -25.80 20.95
N SER A 25 5.39 -27.04 21.44
CA SER A 25 5.79 -28.20 20.64
C SER A 25 4.84 -28.40 19.46
N TRP A 26 5.36 -28.95 18.36
CA TRP A 26 4.56 -29.25 17.17
C TRP A 26 3.33 -30.10 17.49
N ASP A 27 3.48 -31.07 18.40
CA ASP A 27 2.41 -31.98 18.81
C ASP A 27 1.32 -31.31 19.67
N ALA A 28 1.60 -30.14 20.25
CA ALA A 28 0.62 -29.36 20.99
C ALA A 28 -0.25 -28.47 20.08
N LEU A 29 0.05 -28.38 18.79
CA LEU A 29 -0.77 -27.69 17.80
C LEU A 29 -2.05 -28.48 17.51
N THR A 30 -3.15 -27.78 17.24
CA THR A 30 -4.37 -28.43 16.78
C THR A 30 -4.17 -29.07 15.40
N PRO A 31 -4.88 -30.15 15.04
CA PRO A 31 -4.73 -30.80 13.73
C PRO A 31 -4.89 -29.83 12.54
N ALA A 32 -5.78 -28.85 12.68
CA ALA A 32 -5.98 -27.84 11.66
C ALA A 32 -4.81 -26.84 11.57
N GLU A 33 -4.18 -26.47 12.70
CA GLU A 33 -2.97 -25.64 12.70
C GLU A 33 -1.80 -26.40 12.07
N GLN A 34 -1.64 -27.68 12.41
CA GLN A 34 -0.60 -28.54 11.84
C GLN A 34 -0.72 -28.65 10.31
N ASN A 35 -1.94 -28.72 9.77
CA ASN A 35 -2.15 -28.76 8.32
C ASN A 35 -1.70 -27.46 7.63
N VAL A 36 -2.11 -26.31 8.17
CA VAL A 36 -1.73 -25.00 7.61
C VAL A 36 -0.22 -24.74 7.74
N LEU A 37 0.39 -25.19 8.83
CA LEU A 37 1.80 -24.97 9.14
C LEU A 37 2.70 -26.13 8.70
N ALA A 38 2.17 -27.15 8.02
CA ALA A 38 2.90 -28.37 7.65
C ALA A 38 4.27 -28.11 6.99
N PRO A 39 4.43 -27.11 6.08
CA PRO A 39 5.73 -26.80 5.48
C PRO A 39 6.79 -26.32 6.47
N LEU A 40 6.40 -25.93 7.69
CA LEU A 40 7.29 -25.44 8.73
C LEU A 40 7.62 -26.49 9.80
N LYS A 41 7.06 -27.70 9.69
CA LYS A 41 7.21 -28.77 10.70
C LYS A 41 8.67 -29.04 11.07
N GLU A 42 9.53 -29.23 10.08
CA GLU A 42 10.93 -29.60 10.27
C GLU A 42 11.73 -28.54 11.04
N ASN A 43 11.40 -27.27 10.85
CA ASN A 43 12.13 -26.15 11.47
C ASN A 43 11.36 -25.53 12.64
N TRP A 44 10.21 -26.08 13.03
CA TRP A 44 9.30 -25.46 14.00
C TRP A 44 9.97 -25.20 15.35
N SER A 45 10.67 -26.21 15.88
CA SER A 45 11.37 -26.13 17.17
C SER A 45 12.52 -25.12 17.20
N ASN A 46 13.03 -24.71 16.03
CA ASN A 46 14.11 -23.71 15.92
C ASN A 46 13.57 -22.27 15.77
N LEU A 47 12.25 -22.10 15.63
CA LEU A 47 11.65 -20.78 15.53
C LEU A 47 11.59 -20.11 16.91
N PRO A 48 11.91 -18.81 17.02
CA PRO A 48 11.65 -18.04 18.23
C PRO A 48 10.19 -18.11 18.65
N GLU A 49 9.92 -18.07 19.95
CA GLU A 49 8.57 -18.25 20.49
C GLU A 49 7.58 -17.20 20.01
N ASP A 50 8.00 -15.93 19.88
CA ASP A 50 7.17 -14.86 19.34
C ASP A 50 6.75 -15.15 17.88
N ARG A 51 7.64 -15.82 17.12
CA ARG A 51 7.37 -16.24 15.75
C ARG A 51 6.44 -17.44 15.71
N GLN A 52 6.63 -18.43 16.58
CA GLN A 52 5.72 -19.58 16.71
C GLN A 52 4.30 -19.09 17.02
N GLU A 53 4.13 -18.19 17.97
CA GLU A 53 2.82 -17.67 18.37
C GLU A 53 2.16 -16.86 17.24
N ARG A 54 2.91 -15.99 16.53
CA ARG A 54 2.39 -15.29 15.35
C ARG A 54 1.95 -16.24 14.24
N LEU A 55 2.65 -17.35 14.03
CA LEU A 55 2.29 -18.35 13.04
C LEU A 55 1.02 -19.10 13.43
N ARG A 56 0.87 -19.47 14.70
CA ARG A 56 -0.37 -20.06 15.24
C ARG A 56 -1.56 -19.13 15.07
N GLN A 57 -1.44 -17.88 15.48
CA GLN A 57 -2.49 -16.86 15.27
C GLN A 57 -2.84 -16.69 13.79
N SER A 58 -1.85 -16.80 12.90
CA SER A 58 -2.09 -16.73 11.46
C SER A 58 -2.80 -17.97 10.93
N ALA A 59 -2.47 -19.17 11.43
CA ALA A 59 -3.15 -20.41 11.10
C ALA A 59 -4.61 -20.43 11.61
N ALA A 60 -4.86 -19.95 12.83
CA ALA A 60 -6.22 -19.80 13.36
C ALA A 60 -7.05 -18.83 12.51
N ARG A 61 -6.48 -17.67 12.14
CA ARG A 61 -7.13 -16.72 11.22
C ARG A 61 -7.42 -17.35 9.86
N TRP A 62 -6.48 -18.12 9.32
CA TRP A 62 -6.67 -18.82 8.04
C TRP A 62 -7.86 -19.78 8.08
N GLN A 63 -8.02 -20.52 9.18
CA GLN A 63 -9.15 -21.44 9.36
C GLN A 63 -10.49 -20.71 9.50
N SER A 64 -10.50 -19.51 10.07
CA SER A 64 -11.72 -18.69 10.15
C SER A 64 -12.10 -18.00 8.83
N MET A 65 -11.26 -18.06 7.80
CA MET A 65 -11.54 -17.45 6.50
C MET A 65 -12.44 -18.31 5.63
N THR A 66 -13.33 -17.67 4.87
CA THR A 66 -14.10 -18.35 3.81
C THR A 66 -13.18 -18.82 2.67
N PRO A 67 -13.59 -19.79 1.85
CA PRO A 67 -12.80 -20.24 0.69
C PRO A 67 -12.38 -19.08 -0.24
N GLU A 68 -13.25 -18.09 -0.45
CA GLU A 68 -12.96 -16.91 -1.27
C GLU A 68 -11.91 -16.01 -0.63
N GLN A 69 -11.98 -15.82 0.69
CA GLN A 69 -10.98 -15.06 1.44
C GLN A 69 -9.61 -15.75 1.42
N GLN A 70 -9.60 -17.09 1.56
CA GLN A 70 -8.39 -17.88 1.43
C GLN A 70 -7.80 -17.76 0.02
N ALA A 71 -8.61 -17.86 -1.04
CA ALA A 71 -8.16 -17.69 -2.42
C ALA A 71 -7.53 -16.31 -2.66
N ALA A 72 -8.19 -15.24 -2.21
CA ALA A 72 -7.66 -13.87 -2.30
C ALA A 72 -6.37 -13.70 -1.49
N ALA A 73 -6.23 -14.37 -0.35
CA ALA A 73 -5.00 -14.35 0.44
C ALA A 73 -3.85 -15.11 -0.26
N LYS A 74 -4.13 -16.25 -0.90
CA LYS A 74 -3.14 -16.98 -1.72
C LYS A 74 -2.66 -16.10 -2.88
N GLU A 75 -3.55 -15.45 -3.61
CA GLU A 75 -3.19 -14.57 -4.72
C GLU A 75 -2.26 -13.43 -4.26
N LYS A 76 -2.59 -12.79 -3.13
CA LYS A 76 -1.73 -11.74 -2.55
C LYS A 76 -0.35 -12.28 -2.16
N LEU A 77 -0.29 -13.50 -1.61
CA LEU A 77 0.97 -14.14 -1.24
C LEU A 77 1.81 -14.47 -2.48
N GLU A 78 1.21 -15.01 -3.53
CA GLU A 78 1.93 -15.30 -4.78
C GLU A 78 2.45 -14.01 -5.43
N ARG A 79 1.64 -12.95 -5.44
CA ARG A 79 2.09 -11.63 -5.87
C ARG A 79 3.25 -11.11 -5.03
N TRP A 80 3.21 -11.31 -3.70
CA TRP A 80 4.33 -10.94 -2.83
C TRP A 80 5.59 -11.74 -3.13
N LYS A 81 5.46 -13.06 -3.34
CA LYS A 81 6.59 -13.95 -3.67
C LYS A 81 7.23 -13.57 -5.00
N SER A 82 6.46 -13.15 -5.99
CA SER A 82 6.98 -12.73 -7.30
C SER A 82 7.64 -11.36 -7.30
N LEU A 83 7.52 -10.56 -6.23
CA LEU A 83 8.22 -9.27 -6.15
C LEU A 83 9.76 -9.47 -6.12
N PRO A 84 10.52 -8.62 -6.83
CA PRO A 84 11.97 -8.53 -6.67
C PRO A 84 12.39 -8.26 -5.23
N ALA A 85 13.60 -8.69 -4.86
CA ALA A 85 14.11 -8.53 -3.49
C ALA A 85 14.14 -7.06 -3.03
N GLU A 86 14.54 -6.14 -3.91
CA GLU A 86 14.54 -4.69 -3.65
C GLU A 86 13.13 -4.16 -3.36
N GLN A 87 12.13 -4.56 -4.15
CA GLN A 87 10.74 -4.15 -3.90
C GLN A 87 10.20 -4.72 -2.58
N LYS A 88 10.53 -5.98 -2.26
CA LYS A 88 10.16 -6.57 -0.96
C LYS A 88 10.76 -5.76 0.18
N GLU A 89 12.00 -5.31 0.03
CA GLU A 89 12.68 -4.51 1.06
C GLU A 89 12.03 -3.13 1.23
N HIS A 90 11.72 -2.43 0.13
CA HIS A 90 10.96 -1.17 0.21
C HIS A 90 9.62 -1.34 0.93
N VAL A 91 8.88 -2.42 0.65
CA VAL A 91 7.61 -2.66 1.34
C VAL A 91 7.82 -2.96 2.82
N ARG A 92 8.86 -3.70 3.20
CA ARG A 92 9.19 -3.95 4.62
C ARG A 92 9.53 -2.65 5.35
N GLN A 93 10.35 -1.80 4.75
CA GLN A 93 10.74 -0.51 5.33
C GLN A 93 9.50 0.37 5.59
N HIS A 94 8.64 0.54 4.57
CA HIS A 94 7.40 1.30 4.74
C HIS A 94 6.45 0.68 5.76
N TYR A 95 6.40 -0.65 5.86
CA TYR A 95 5.58 -1.32 6.86
C TYR A 95 6.10 -1.07 8.29
N GLU A 96 7.42 -1.10 8.50
CA GLU A 96 8.01 -0.80 9.81
C GLU A 96 7.86 0.69 10.18
N GLU A 97 7.95 1.61 9.22
CA GLU A 97 7.59 3.02 9.42
C GLU A 97 6.12 3.16 9.83
N TYR A 98 5.22 2.50 9.11
CA TYR A 98 3.79 2.53 9.40
C TYR A 98 3.45 1.99 10.79
N LYS A 99 4.10 0.90 11.23
CA LYS A 99 3.90 0.32 12.57
C LYS A 99 4.31 1.25 13.70
N LYS A 100 5.27 2.16 13.46
CA LYS A 100 5.72 3.15 14.44
C LYS A 100 4.76 4.34 14.57
N LEU A 101 3.79 4.48 13.66
CA LEU A 101 2.82 5.57 13.72
C LEU A 101 1.84 5.38 14.89
N PRO A 102 1.37 6.48 15.51
CA PRO A 102 0.27 6.44 16.47
C PRO A 102 -0.98 5.74 15.89
N PRO A 103 -1.80 5.06 16.72
CA PRO A 103 -2.95 4.31 16.25
C PRO A 103 -3.97 5.18 15.47
N GLU A 104 -4.11 6.46 15.83
CA GLU A 104 -4.97 7.43 15.15
C GLU A 104 -4.49 7.72 13.73
N ASP A 105 -3.17 7.82 13.55
CA ASP A 105 -2.56 8.05 12.25
C ASP A 105 -2.67 6.81 11.36
N GLN A 106 -2.46 5.62 11.94
CA GLN A 106 -2.69 4.36 11.24
C GLN A 106 -4.15 4.26 10.75
N GLU A 107 -5.12 4.59 11.61
CA GLU A 107 -6.53 4.55 11.26
C GLU A 107 -6.88 5.58 10.17
N ARG A 108 -6.29 6.77 10.23
CA ARG A 108 -6.43 7.79 9.18
C ARG A 108 -5.95 7.27 7.82
N ILE A 109 -4.81 6.57 7.79
CA ILE A 109 -4.25 5.96 6.58
C ILE A 109 -5.17 4.85 6.07
N ARG A 110 -5.65 3.93 6.94
CA ARG A 110 -6.59 2.86 6.56
C ARG A 110 -7.86 3.43 5.93
N LYS A 111 -8.48 4.44 6.54
CA LYS A 111 -9.67 5.10 6.01
C LYS A 111 -9.39 5.79 4.67
N ALA A 112 -8.23 6.44 4.52
CA ALA A 112 -7.84 7.04 3.26
C ALA A 112 -7.68 6.02 2.13
N TRP A 113 -7.05 4.88 2.44
CA TRP A 113 -6.88 3.77 1.51
C TRP A 113 -8.23 3.16 1.10
N GLN A 114 -9.13 2.91 2.06
CA GLN A 114 -10.48 2.40 1.79
C GLN A 114 -11.27 3.34 0.88
N ARG A 115 -11.30 4.64 1.18
CA ARG A 115 -11.93 5.64 0.31
C ARG A 115 -11.33 5.63 -1.09
N TYR A 116 -10.01 5.50 -1.19
CA TYR A 116 -9.34 5.45 -2.49
C TYR A 116 -9.79 4.25 -3.31
N HIS A 117 -9.81 3.05 -2.75
CA HIS A 117 -10.24 1.84 -3.47
C HIS A 117 -11.74 1.78 -3.75
N ALA A 118 -12.55 2.48 -2.95
CA ALA A 118 -13.98 2.63 -3.21
C ALA A 118 -14.28 3.60 -4.38
N MET A 119 -13.32 4.42 -4.82
CA MET A 119 -13.53 5.34 -5.95
C MET A 119 -13.62 4.60 -7.30
N PRO A 120 -14.47 5.07 -8.24
CA PRO A 120 -14.51 4.57 -9.61
C PRO A 120 -13.12 4.59 -10.27
N LYS A 121 -12.85 3.62 -11.15
CA LYS A 121 -11.57 3.50 -11.87
C LYS A 121 -11.15 4.81 -12.55
N GLU A 122 -12.10 5.47 -13.23
CA GLU A 122 -11.85 6.74 -13.92
C GLU A 122 -11.35 7.84 -12.97
N GLN A 123 -11.96 7.96 -11.78
CA GLN A 123 -11.54 8.94 -10.80
C GLN A 123 -10.14 8.62 -10.26
N ARG A 124 -9.86 7.35 -9.94
CA ARG A 124 -8.52 6.93 -9.50
C ARG A 124 -7.46 7.25 -10.55
N GLU A 125 -7.77 7.04 -11.82
CA GLU A 125 -6.85 7.31 -12.92
C GLU A 125 -6.60 8.81 -13.11
N GLN A 126 -7.64 9.64 -13.00
CA GLN A 126 -7.48 11.10 -13.02
C GLN A 126 -6.60 11.60 -11.86
N LEU A 127 -6.76 11.02 -10.66
CA LEU A 127 -5.88 11.35 -9.53
C LEU A 127 -4.43 10.95 -9.81
N ARG A 128 -4.21 9.77 -10.40
CA ARG A 128 -2.86 9.28 -10.76
C ARG A 128 -2.21 10.17 -11.80
N GLN A 129 -2.93 10.46 -12.90
CA GLN A 129 -2.49 11.34 -13.98
C GLN A 129 -2.11 12.72 -13.46
N ARG A 130 -2.96 13.32 -12.62
CA ARG A 130 -2.69 14.63 -12.01
C ARG A 130 -1.44 14.60 -11.13
N TRP A 131 -1.19 13.52 -10.38
CA TRP A 131 0.02 13.39 -9.58
C TRP A 131 1.27 13.21 -10.44
N GLN A 132 1.18 12.38 -11.48
CA GLN A 132 2.26 12.14 -12.43
C GLN A 132 2.62 13.40 -13.22
N SER A 133 1.65 14.26 -13.55
CA SER A 133 1.87 15.53 -14.23
C SER A 133 2.45 16.65 -13.35
N MET A 134 2.54 16.47 -12.02
CA MET A 134 3.16 17.45 -11.13
C MET A 134 4.68 17.34 -11.15
N THR A 135 5.38 18.48 -11.14
CA THR A 135 6.83 18.53 -10.94
C THR A 135 7.22 18.13 -9.51
N PRO A 136 8.48 17.73 -9.24
CA PRO A 136 8.94 17.43 -7.89
C PRO A 136 8.65 18.55 -6.88
N GLU A 137 8.82 19.81 -7.28
CA GLU A 137 8.57 21.00 -6.46
C GLU A 137 7.09 21.16 -6.17
N GLN A 138 6.23 20.98 -7.17
CA GLN A 138 4.78 21.05 -6.99
C GLN A 138 4.29 19.94 -6.03
N ARG A 139 4.85 18.74 -6.12
CA ARG A 139 4.54 17.64 -5.19
C ARG A 139 5.03 17.97 -3.77
N GLN A 140 6.21 18.59 -3.64
CA GLN A 140 6.72 19.03 -2.33
C GLN A 140 5.82 20.09 -1.72
N GLN A 141 5.46 21.13 -2.47
CA GLN A 141 4.56 22.18 -1.99
C GLN A 141 3.19 21.61 -1.58
N ALA A 142 2.65 20.67 -2.35
CA ALA A 142 1.43 19.98 -1.98
C ALA A 142 1.59 19.23 -0.65
N ARG A 143 2.69 18.47 -0.47
CA ARG A 143 3.00 17.78 0.79
C ARG A 143 3.14 18.73 1.97
N GLU A 144 3.91 19.81 1.82
CA GLU A 144 4.09 20.81 2.87
C GLU A 144 2.77 21.47 3.25
N ARG A 145 1.96 21.84 2.27
CA ARG A 145 0.63 22.40 2.53
C ARG A 145 -0.24 21.43 3.31
N TRP A 146 -0.21 20.14 2.97
CA TRP A 146 -0.94 19.11 3.71
C TRP A 146 -0.42 18.92 5.14
N GLN A 147 0.90 18.94 5.34
CA GLN A 147 1.53 18.80 6.65
C GLN A 147 1.20 19.99 7.56
N LYS A 148 1.32 21.22 7.04
CA LYS A 148 1.07 22.48 7.76
C LYS A 148 -0.42 22.75 7.99
N ALA A 149 -1.31 22.19 7.15
CA ALA A 149 -2.74 22.40 7.31
C ALA A 149 -3.26 21.83 8.63
N THR A 150 -3.90 22.68 9.42
CA THR A 150 -4.61 22.33 10.65
C THR A 150 -5.79 21.39 10.36
N PRO A 151 -6.31 20.64 11.36
CA PRO A 151 -7.51 19.83 11.18
C PRO A 151 -8.70 20.61 10.59
N GLN A 152 -8.88 21.87 11.00
CA GLN A 152 -9.92 22.76 10.50
C GLN A 152 -9.70 23.14 9.03
N GLU A 153 -8.48 23.54 8.64
CA GLU A 153 -8.16 23.85 7.23
C GLU A 153 -8.32 22.62 6.33
N ARG A 154 -7.94 21.43 6.83
CA ARG A 154 -8.14 20.17 6.12
C ARG A 154 -9.63 19.86 5.91
N GLU A 155 -10.47 20.16 6.90
CA GLU A 155 -11.93 19.99 6.79
C GLU A 155 -12.54 21.00 5.80
N GLN A 156 -12.16 22.27 5.90
CA GLN A 156 -12.60 23.29 4.93
C GLN A 156 -12.18 22.92 3.50
N MET A 157 -10.98 22.39 3.31
CA MET A 157 -10.54 21.92 2.01
C MET A 157 -11.38 20.74 1.51
N ARG A 158 -11.74 19.79 2.38
CA ARG A 158 -12.67 18.69 2.05
C ARG A 158 -14.05 19.23 1.65
N GLN A 159 -14.61 20.14 2.44
CA GLN A 159 -15.92 20.76 2.16
C GLN A 159 -15.90 21.52 0.83
N ARG A 160 -14.85 22.29 0.57
CA ARG A 160 -14.67 23.00 -0.71
C ARG A 160 -14.60 22.02 -1.89
N MET A 161 -13.89 20.90 -1.74
CA MET A 161 -13.82 19.86 -2.77
C MET A 161 -15.16 19.15 -2.98
N GLN A 162 -15.94 18.91 -1.92
CA GLN A 162 -17.29 18.34 -2.03
C GLN A 162 -18.23 19.32 -2.74
N GLN A 163 -18.21 20.59 -2.35
CA GLN A 163 -19.01 21.63 -2.98
C GLN A 163 -18.64 21.81 -4.45
N MET A 164 -17.35 21.78 -4.80
CA MET A 164 -16.90 21.84 -6.18
C MET A 164 -17.42 20.64 -6.99
N GLN A 165 -17.38 19.43 -6.44
CA GLN A 165 -17.92 18.25 -7.11
C GLN A 165 -19.45 18.34 -7.31
N GLN A 166 -20.18 18.87 -6.32
CA GLN A 166 -21.62 19.12 -6.44
C GLN A 166 -21.93 20.17 -7.50
N MET A 167 -21.22 21.30 -7.49
CA MET A 167 -21.36 22.33 -8.51
C MET A 167 -21.08 21.77 -9.91
N ARG A 168 -20.02 20.96 -10.07
CA ARG A 168 -19.70 20.33 -11.37
C ARG A 168 -20.80 19.40 -11.86
N ARG A 169 -21.47 18.70 -10.94
CA ARG A 169 -22.57 17.79 -11.24
C ARG A 169 -23.85 18.54 -11.60
N GLN A 170 -24.10 19.71 -11.00
CA GLN A 170 -25.27 20.54 -11.27
C GLN A 170 -25.08 21.46 -12.48
N ASN A 171 -23.85 21.92 -12.73
CA ASN A 171 -23.55 22.89 -13.77
C ASN A 171 -22.20 22.59 -14.46
N PRO A 172 -22.16 21.57 -15.34
CA PRO A 172 -20.93 21.13 -15.99
C PRO A 172 -20.29 22.20 -16.89
N GLY A 173 -21.07 23.18 -17.37
CA GLY A 173 -20.60 24.26 -18.26
C GLY A 173 -19.82 25.39 -17.56
N GLN A 174 -19.86 25.47 -16.23
CA GLN A 174 -19.19 26.52 -15.45
C GLN A 174 -17.96 26.02 -14.67
N ALA A 175 -17.51 24.79 -14.92
CA ALA A 175 -16.29 24.27 -14.32
C ALA A 175 -15.08 25.11 -14.78
N PRO A 176 -14.14 25.49 -13.88
CA PRO A 176 -12.93 26.23 -14.27
C PRO A 176 -12.21 25.52 -15.40
N ALA A 177 -11.89 26.27 -16.48
CA ALA A 177 -11.39 25.73 -17.74
C ALA A 177 -10.11 24.87 -17.61
N ASP A 178 -9.32 25.08 -16.56
CA ASP A 178 -8.12 24.29 -16.26
C ASP A 178 -8.40 22.84 -15.84
N THR A 179 -9.67 22.51 -15.58
CA THR A 179 -10.12 21.15 -15.27
C THR A 179 -10.78 20.44 -16.45
N ARG A 180 -10.84 21.06 -17.64
CA ARG A 180 -11.22 20.33 -18.87
C ARG A 180 -10.26 19.16 -19.01
N SER A 181 -10.83 17.98 -19.17
CA SER A 181 -10.05 16.76 -19.30
C SER A 181 -8.98 16.96 -20.38
N PHE A 182 -7.80 16.37 -20.22
CA PHE A 182 -6.77 16.36 -21.26
C PHE A 182 -7.37 15.91 -22.62
N ARG A 183 -8.37 15.04 -22.59
CA ARG A 183 -9.20 14.63 -23.73
C ARG A 183 -9.91 15.79 -24.42
N GLU A 184 -10.55 16.71 -23.69
CA GLU A 184 -11.21 17.90 -24.28
C GLU A 184 -10.22 18.93 -24.82
N ARG A 185 -8.99 19.01 -24.28
CA ARG A 185 -7.93 19.87 -24.83
C ARG A 185 -7.42 19.39 -26.19
N HIS A 186 -7.50 18.09 -26.47
CA HIS A 186 -7.06 17.48 -27.73
C HIS A 186 -8.20 17.05 -28.67
N GLN A 187 -9.46 17.29 -28.31
CA GLN A 187 -10.65 17.00 -29.13
C GLN A 187 -11.36 18.26 -29.67
N ALA A 188 -10.69 19.41 -29.73
CA ALA A 188 -11.19 20.51 -30.55
C ALA A 188 -10.99 20.15 -32.05
N PRO A 189 -11.98 20.34 -32.93
CA PRO A 189 -11.84 20.04 -34.35
C PRO A 189 -10.71 20.86 -34.96
N ALA A 190 -9.90 20.22 -35.80
CA ALA A 190 -8.90 20.85 -36.62
C ALA A 190 -9.56 21.86 -37.57
N THR A 191 -9.75 23.11 -37.15
CA THR A 191 -9.95 24.26 -38.03
C THR A 191 -9.47 25.50 -37.31
N THR A 192 -8.19 25.77 -37.48
CA THR A 192 -7.67 27.13 -37.60
C THR A 192 -6.52 26.99 -38.57
N GLN A 193 -6.73 27.43 -39.81
CA GLN A 193 -5.64 27.63 -40.75
C GLN A 193 -4.65 28.59 -40.10
N ILE A 194 -3.50 28.09 -39.70
CA ILE A 194 -2.36 28.91 -39.32
C ILE A 194 -1.41 28.90 -40.51
N HIS A 195 -1.26 30.08 -41.12
CA HIS A 195 -0.25 30.38 -42.12
C HIS A 195 1.14 30.00 -41.60
N ARG A 196 1.86 29.25 -42.43
CA ARG A 196 3.26 28.83 -42.26
C ARG A 196 4.18 30.06 -42.13
N ALA A 197 4.92 30.14 -41.04
CA ALA A 197 6.17 30.91 -40.94
C ALA A 197 7.28 29.96 -40.43
N PRO A 198 8.49 29.96 -41.01
CA PRO A 198 9.54 29.02 -40.64
C PRO A 198 10.45 29.59 -39.54
N GLY A 199 10.98 28.69 -38.71
CA GLY A 199 12.22 28.91 -37.96
C GLY A 199 12.05 29.14 -36.47
N ARG A 200 12.36 28.11 -35.68
CA ARG A 200 13.24 28.17 -34.50
C ARG A 200 13.46 26.76 -33.95
N GLU A 201 14.74 26.38 -33.84
CA GLU A 201 15.21 25.09 -33.35
C GLU A 201 14.92 24.89 -31.85
N PRO A 202 14.75 23.64 -31.38
CA PRO A 202 14.63 23.36 -29.95
C PRO A 202 16.01 23.23 -29.29
N VAL A 203 16.29 24.12 -28.34
CA VAL A 203 17.45 24.02 -27.44
C VAL A 203 17.14 22.99 -26.35
N GLN A 204 18.03 22.01 -26.20
CA GLN A 204 18.01 20.99 -25.14
C GLN A 204 18.25 21.62 -23.76
N ALA A 205 17.53 21.14 -22.74
CA ALA A 205 17.84 21.40 -21.33
C ALA A 205 18.30 20.10 -20.65
N PRO A 206 19.33 20.15 -19.77
CA PRO A 206 19.98 18.96 -19.22
C PRO A 206 19.29 18.39 -17.98
N ALA A 207 19.52 17.08 -17.79
CA ALA A 207 19.10 16.26 -16.68
C ALA A 207 19.94 16.49 -15.42
N GLN A 208 19.29 16.65 -14.26
CA GLN A 208 19.75 16.33 -12.89
C GLN A 208 18.47 16.18 -12.04
N GLY A 209 18.30 15.37 -11.01
CA GLY A 209 19.13 14.50 -10.20
C GLY A 209 18.20 13.97 -9.11
N VAL A 210 18.23 12.67 -8.83
CA VAL A 210 17.34 11.99 -7.89
C VAL A 210 17.73 12.33 -6.45
N GLN A 211 16.77 12.71 -5.60
CA GLN A 211 16.87 12.54 -4.14
C GLN A 211 15.56 12.02 -3.52
N PRO A 212 15.62 11.07 -2.57
CA PRO A 212 14.45 10.39 -2.00
C PRO A 212 13.97 11.07 -0.71
N GLY A 213 12.65 11.23 -0.57
CA GLY A 213 12.02 11.77 0.64
C GLY A 213 10.59 11.28 0.79
N ALA A 214 10.40 10.34 1.72
CA ALA A 214 9.18 9.59 1.97
C ALA A 214 7.98 10.49 2.35
N THR A 215 6.82 10.28 1.71
CA THR A 215 5.49 10.41 2.33
C THR A 215 4.50 9.57 1.52
N VAL A 216 3.85 8.64 2.23
CA VAL A 216 2.98 7.57 1.75
C VAL A 216 1.67 8.11 1.15
N PHE A 217 1.66 8.33 -0.16
CA PHE A 217 0.53 7.94 -1.02
C PHE A 217 0.80 6.50 -1.47
N PRO A 218 -0.23 5.66 -1.73
CA PRO A 218 -0.02 4.23 -1.96
C PRO A 218 1.05 4.02 -3.04
N SER A 219 2.22 3.57 -2.60
CA SER A 219 3.33 3.22 -3.47
C SER A 219 2.80 2.21 -4.47
N GLU A 220 2.85 2.58 -5.75
CA GLU A 220 2.64 1.64 -6.85
C GLU A 220 3.74 0.58 -6.77
N THR A 221 3.42 -0.57 -6.18
CA THR A 221 3.82 -1.84 -6.80
C THR A 221 2.92 -2.01 -8.03
N ASN A 222 3.29 -1.35 -9.13
CA ASN A 222 2.71 -1.62 -10.43
C ASN A 222 3.50 -2.79 -11.07
N PRO A 223 2.92 -3.99 -11.23
CA PRO A 223 3.59 -5.10 -11.90
C PRO A 223 3.52 -5.02 -13.44
N GLN A 224 3.07 -3.92 -14.03
CA GLN A 224 3.06 -3.73 -15.48
C GLN A 224 4.14 -2.73 -15.92
N SER A 225 5.37 -3.23 -16.00
CA SER A 225 6.34 -2.77 -16.99
C SER A 225 6.54 -3.92 -17.97
N PRO A 226 6.31 -3.75 -19.28
CA PRO A 226 6.71 -4.74 -20.26
C PRO A 226 8.24 -4.87 -20.19
N GLY A 227 8.72 -6.09 -20.02
CA GLY A 227 10.16 -6.37 -20.13
C GLY A 227 10.68 -5.94 -21.49
N PRO A 228 11.99 -5.63 -21.62
CA PRO A 228 12.56 -5.29 -22.91
C PRO A 228 12.33 -6.45 -23.88
N THR A 229 11.68 -6.12 -25.00
CA THR A 229 11.54 -6.95 -26.18
C THR A 229 12.90 -7.53 -26.54
N ARG A 230 13.08 -8.85 -26.41
CA ARG A 230 14.17 -9.54 -27.10
C ARG A 230 13.82 -9.48 -28.58
N GLU A 231 14.44 -8.55 -29.30
CA GLU A 231 14.53 -8.64 -30.75
C GLU A 231 15.18 -9.98 -31.11
N THR A 232 14.39 -10.82 -31.75
CA THR A 232 14.84 -11.93 -32.57
C THR A 232 15.70 -11.40 -33.70
N GLU A 233 16.99 -11.68 -33.67
CA GLU A 233 17.84 -11.65 -34.86
C GLU A 233 18.17 -13.10 -35.27
N PRO A 234 17.90 -13.52 -36.51
CA PRO A 234 18.27 -14.83 -37.02
C PRO A 234 19.59 -14.73 -37.81
N GLN A 235 20.68 -15.24 -37.24
CA GLN A 235 21.92 -15.59 -37.96
C GLN A 235 22.47 -16.82 -37.25
N GLY A 236 22.54 -18.02 -37.83
CA GLY A 236 23.16 -18.36 -39.09
C GLY A 236 24.20 -19.44 -38.74
N ALA A 237 23.86 -20.71 -38.92
CA ALA A 237 24.86 -21.77 -38.94
C ALA A 237 25.80 -21.54 -40.14
N PRO A 238 27.07 -21.91 -40.04
CA PRO A 238 27.44 -23.17 -40.68
C PRO A 238 28.48 -24.01 -39.91
N GLY A 239 28.37 -25.31 -40.16
CA GLY A 239 29.36 -26.39 -40.14
C GLY A 239 30.71 -26.19 -39.42
N GLN A 240 31.04 -27.12 -38.53
CA GLN A 240 31.80 -28.35 -38.81
C GLN A 240 31.75 -29.26 -37.58
#